data_AF-A0A1I8G594-F1
#
_entry.id   AF-A0A1I8G594-F1
#
_cell.length_a   1.000
_cell.length_b   1.000
_cell.length_c   1.000
_cell.angle_alpha   90.00
_cell.angle_beta   90.00
_cell.angle_gamma   90.00
#
_symmetry.space_group_name_H-M   'P 1'
#
loop_
_entity.id
_entity.type
_entity.pdbx_description
1 polymer ?
#
loop_
_entity_poly.entity_id
_entity_poly.type
_entity_poly.pdbx_seq_one_letter_code
_entity_poly.pdbx_strand_id
1 'polypeptide(L)'
;MALYTADMIGYLTLNLPATSVESLEQLAAQSVIEPAVKSGANAYTLFEKSPAGSTYNNIFKLMGNMPKFTETEQGVNLVKGANFSDRQFAFIGDRTQLSYSALTNCDLLLLSDIF
;
A
#
# COMPACT_ATOMS: atom_id res chain seq x y z
N MET A 1 -13.69 41.42 10.52
CA MET A 1 -14.45 40.16 10.40
C MET A 1 -14.09 39.51 9.06
N ALA A 2 -13.00 38.74 9.01
CA ALA A 2 -12.53 38.03 7.81
C ALA A 2 -12.02 36.61 8.14
N LEU A 3 -11.93 36.24 9.43
CA LEU A 3 -11.49 34.90 9.85
C LEU A 3 -12.53 33.82 9.50
N TYR A 4 -13.83 34.13 9.50
CA TYR A 4 -14.88 33.13 9.27
C TYR A 4 -14.91 32.61 7.82
N THR A 5 -14.51 33.42 6.84
CA THR A 5 -14.39 33.00 5.43
C THR A 5 -13.05 32.37 5.08
N ALA A 6 -11.99 32.65 5.85
CA ALA A 6 -10.66 32.07 5.61
C ALA A 6 -10.56 30.60 6.06
N ASP A 7 -11.20 30.24 7.18
CA ASP A 7 -11.16 28.88 7.74
C ASP A 7 -11.92 27.88 6.85
N MET A 8 -13.08 28.27 6.30
CA MET A 8 -13.90 27.44 5.42
C MET A 8 -13.23 27.12 4.08
N ILE A 9 -12.49 28.08 3.50
CA ILE A 9 -11.75 27.90 2.24
C ILE A 9 -10.57 26.95 2.47
N GLY A 10 -9.92 27.01 3.64
CA GLY A 10 -8.86 26.10 4.02
C GLY A 10 -9.32 24.64 3.96
N TYR A 11 -10.46 24.32 4.59
CA TYR A 11 -10.99 22.95 4.61
C TYR A 11 -11.39 22.43 3.22
N LEU A 12 -11.90 23.29 2.34
CA LEU A 12 -12.31 22.90 0.98
C LEU A 12 -11.14 22.78 0.00
N THR A 13 -10.03 23.47 0.27
CA THR A 13 -8.81 23.42 -0.57
C THR A 13 -7.83 22.36 -0.08
N LEU A 14 -8.01 21.88 1.16
CA LEU A 14 -7.28 20.74 1.73
C LEU A 14 -7.79 19.42 1.14
N ASN A 15 -7.50 19.20 -0.15
CA ASN A 15 -7.39 17.85 -0.70
C ASN A 15 -6.05 17.28 -0.24
N LEU A 16 -5.96 16.87 1.03
CA LEU A 16 -4.93 15.90 1.42
C LEU A 16 -5.31 14.60 0.69
N PRO A 17 -4.51 14.09 -0.26
CA PRO A 17 -4.72 12.73 -0.74
C PRO A 17 -4.66 11.82 0.49
N ALA A 18 -5.79 11.19 0.83
CA ALA A 18 -5.97 10.37 2.03
C ALA A 18 -5.27 9.01 1.89
N THR A 19 -3.99 9.02 1.55
CA THR A 19 -3.14 7.85 1.40
C THR A 19 -1.79 8.12 2.08
N SER A 20 -1.82 8.54 3.35
CA SER A 20 -0.62 8.84 4.12
C SER A 20 -0.08 7.60 4.81
N VAL A 21 0.28 6.57 4.04
CA VAL A 21 1.28 5.59 4.50
C VAL A 21 2.59 5.94 3.84
N GLU A 22 3.43 6.67 4.55
CA GLU A 22 4.76 7.05 4.07
C GLU A 22 5.79 5.98 4.44
N SER A 23 5.45 5.11 5.38
CA SER A 23 6.33 4.08 5.92
C SER A 23 5.63 2.75 6.11
N LEU A 24 6.44 1.71 6.08
CA LEU A 24 6.02 0.34 6.37
C LEU A 24 5.52 0.19 7.82
N GLU A 25 6.02 1.01 8.74
CA GLU A 25 5.58 1.06 10.13
C GLU A 25 4.15 1.59 10.26
N GLN A 26 3.82 2.65 9.54
CA GLN A 26 2.44 3.16 9.47
C GLN A 26 1.52 2.12 8.83
N LEU A 27 1.99 1.42 7.79
CA LEU A 27 1.24 0.33 7.17
C LEU A 27 1.00 -0.84 8.13
N ALA A 28 1.96 -1.18 8.99
CA ALA A 28 1.81 -2.22 10.00
C ALA A 28 0.92 -1.79 11.18
N ALA A 29 0.85 -0.50 11.46
CA ALA A 29 0.05 0.06 12.55
C ALA A 29 -1.42 0.26 12.17
N GLN A 30 -1.70 0.57 10.90
CA GLN A 30 -3.07 0.67 10.40
C GLN A 30 -3.58 -0.67 9.88
N SER A 31 -4.88 -0.91 10.00
CA SER A 31 -5.56 -2.09 9.45
C SER A 31 -6.38 -1.77 8.20
N VAL A 32 -6.25 -0.56 7.66
CA VAL A 32 -7.10 -0.05 6.55
C VAL A 32 -6.59 -0.54 5.19
N ILE A 33 -5.26 -0.59 5.02
CA ILE A 33 -4.63 -1.04 3.78
C ILE A 33 -4.05 -2.44 4.00
N GLU A 34 -4.59 -3.42 3.27
CA GLU A 34 -4.14 -4.80 3.36
C GLU A 34 -2.90 -5.02 2.45
N PRO A 35 -1.75 -5.44 3.01
CA PRO A 35 -0.55 -5.70 2.21
C PRO A 35 -0.68 -6.99 1.40
N ALA A 36 -0.14 -6.97 0.18
CA ALA A 36 -0.18 -8.05 -0.79
C ALA A 36 1.23 -8.35 -1.28
N VAL A 37 1.67 -9.62 -1.24
CA VAL A 37 2.95 -10.06 -1.82
C VAL A 37 2.71 -11.27 -2.71
N LYS A 38 3.42 -11.30 -3.84
CA LYS A 38 3.40 -12.45 -4.76
C LYS A 38 3.91 -13.71 -4.06
N SER A 39 3.15 -14.79 -4.12
CA SER A 39 3.54 -16.08 -3.55
C SER A 39 4.80 -16.61 -4.25
N GLY A 40 5.80 -17.02 -3.46
CA GLY A 40 7.09 -17.52 -3.97
C GLY A 40 8.09 -16.42 -4.37
N ALA A 41 7.80 -15.14 -4.12
CA ALA A 41 8.79 -14.07 -4.27
C ALA A 41 9.79 -14.08 -3.10
N ASN A 42 11.00 -13.56 -3.34
CA ASN A 42 12.01 -13.37 -2.28
C ASN A 42 11.44 -12.54 -1.12
N ALA A 43 10.70 -11.47 -1.44
CA ALA A 43 10.00 -10.64 -0.47
C ALA A 43 9.08 -11.45 0.44
N TYR A 44 8.33 -12.43 -0.10
CA TYR A 44 7.44 -13.28 0.70
C TYR A 44 8.20 -14.05 1.79
N THR A 45 9.33 -14.66 1.42
CA THR A 45 10.16 -15.42 2.36
C THR A 45 10.87 -14.52 3.40
N LEU A 46 11.12 -13.25 3.06
CA LEU A 46 11.65 -12.27 4.01
C LEU A 46 10.64 -11.98 5.11
N PHE A 47 9.38 -11.74 4.76
CA PHE A 47 8.32 -11.52 5.75
C PHE A 47 8.04 -12.76 6.61
N GLU A 48 8.10 -13.96 6.01
CA GLU A 48 7.90 -15.23 6.73
C GLU A 48 9.02 -15.53 7.75
N LYS A 49 10.28 -15.23 7.40
CA LYS A 49 11.44 -15.49 8.26
C LYS A 49 11.71 -14.39 9.28
N SER A 50 10.95 -13.29 9.23
CA SER A 50 11.16 -12.16 10.11
C SER A 50 10.89 -12.54 11.57
N PRO A 51 11.68 -12.01 12.54
CA PRO A 51 11.53 -12.36 13.93
C PRO A 51 10.16 -11.94 14.47
N ALA A 52 9.60 -12.77 15.36
CA ALA A 52 8.33 -12.49 16.01
C ALA A 52 8.41 -11.18 16.82
N GLY A 53 7.49 -10.25 16.55
CA GLY A 53 7.48 -8.91 17.17
C GLY A 53 8.10 -7.80 16.32
N SER A 54 8.69 -8.12 15.17
CA SER A 54 9.10 -7.11 14.19
C SER A 54 7.91 -6.55 13.39
N THR A 55 8.07 -5.34 12.86
CA THR A 55 7.12 -4.71 11.93
C THR A 55 6.79 -5.63 10.75
N TYR A 56 7.81 -6.27 10.18
CA TYR A 56 7.69 -7.24 9.08
C TYR A 56 6.80 -8.44 9.43
N ASN A 57 6.96 -9.00 10.64
CA ASN A 57 6.11 -10.10 11.11
C ASN A 57 4.66 -9.65 11.33
N ASN A 58 4.42 -8.40 11.72
CA ASN A 58 3.05 -7.87 11.84
C ASN A 58 2.39 -7.71 10.46
N ILE A 59 3.14 -7.26 9.46
CA ILE A 59 2.68 -7.18 8.07
C ILE A 59 2.40 -8.58 7.52
N PHE A 60 3.24 -9.56 7.83
CA PHE A 60 3.00 -10.96 7.47
C PHE A 60 1.68 -11.50 8.03
N LYS A 61 1.31 -11.12 9.26
CA LYS A 61 0.00 -11.49 9.83
C LYS A 61 -1.16 -10.84 9.07
N LEU A 62 -1.01 -9.58 8.65
CA LEU A 62 -2.01 -8.88 7.84
C LEU A 62 -2.16 -9.54 6.45
N MET A 63 -1.06 -10.04 5.87
CA MET A 63 -1.08 -10.79 4.59
C MET A 63 -1.82 -12.13 4.67
N GLY A 64 -2.01 -12.71 5.86
CA GLY A 64 -2.62 -14.04 6.02
C GLY A 64 -4.05 -14.16 5.48
N ASN A 65 -4.78 -13.03 5.39
CA ASN A 65 -6.16 -12.97 4.91
C ASN A 65 -6.28 -12.76 3.39
N MET A 66 -5.15 -12.63 2.68
CA MET A 66 -5.14 -12.27 1.27
C MET A 66 -5.15 -13.48 0.33
N PRO A 67 -5.82 -13.37 -0.84
CA PRO A 67 -5.70 -14.37 -1.88
C PRO A 67 -4.25 -14.44 -2.37
N LYS A 68 -3.69 -15.64 -2.40
CA LYS A 68 -2.33 -15.87 -2.92
C LYS A 68 -2.37 -15.77 -4.44
N PHE A 69 -1.52 -14.92 -5.01
CA PHE A 69 -1.35 -14.77 -6.45
C PHE A 69 0.08 -15.11 -6.85
N THR A 70 0.23 -15.66 -8.05
CA THR A 70 1.52 -16.11 -8.61
C THR A 70 2.08 -15.11 -9.63
N GLU A 71 1.26 -14.21 -10.16
CA GLU A 71 1.64 -13.25 -11.19
C GLU A 71 1.62 -11.80 -10.68
N THR A 72 2.58 -11.00 -11.14
CA THR A 72 2.70 -9.58 -10.75
C THR A 72 1.51 -8.76 -11.26
N GLU A 73 1.01 -9.06 -12.45
CA GLU A 73 -0.09 -8.32 -13.07
C GLU A 73 -1.40 -8.46 -12.27
N GLN A 74 -1.64 -9.64 -11.71
CA GLN A 74 -2.76 -9.88 -10.79
C GLN A 74 -2.67 -8.97 -9.55
N GLY A 75 -1.48 -8.82 -8.97
CA GLY A 75 -1.22 -7.92 -7.85
C GLY A 75 -1.50 -6.46 -8.19
N VAL A 76 -1.08 -5.99 -9.38
CA VAL A 76 -1.33 -4.63 -9.84
C VAL A 76 -2.83 -4.38 -10.08
N ASN A 77 -3.54 -5.35 -10.64
CA ASN A 77 -4.99 -5.25 -10.88
C ASN A 77 -5.80 -5.26 -9.57
N LEU A 78 -5.29 -5.87 -8.49
CA LEU A 78 -5.89 -5.78 -7.16
C LEU A 78 -5.81 -4.37 -6.59
N VAL A 79 -4.66 -3.70 -6.73
CA VAL A 79 -4.46 -2.31 -6.25
C VAL A 79 -5.35 -1.33 -7.01
N LYS A 80 -5.56 -1.57 -8.31
CA LYS A 80 -6.46 -0.76 -9.16
C LYS A 80 -7.95 -0.88 -8.80
N GLY A 81 -8.32 -1.66 -7.78
CA GLY A 81 -9.69 -1.69 -7.27
C GLY A 81 -10.70 -2.41 -8.16
N ALA A 82 -10.25 -3.24 -9.11
CA ALA A 82 -11.13 -3.89 -10.10
C ALA A 82 -12.21 -4.81 -9.50
N ASN A 83 -12.12 -5.19 -8.21
CA ASN A 83 -13.04 -6.14 -7.58
C ASN A 83 -13.49 -5.79 -6.15
N PHE A 84 -12.94 -4.77 -5.50
CA PHE A 84 -13.18 -4.51 -4.07
C PHE A 84 -13.30 -3.02 -3.77
N SER A 85 -14.50 -2.46 -3.94
CA SER A 85 -14.78 -1.03 -3.77
C SER A 85 -14.64 -0.49 -2.35
N ASP A 86 -14.48 -1.35 -1.34
CA ASP A 86 -14.38 -0.98 0.09
C ASP A 86 -13.01 -1.30 0.73
N ARG A 87 -12.11 -1.98 0.02
CA ARG A 87 -10.83 -2.44 0.60
C ARG A 87 -9.65 -1.89 -0.17
N GLN A 88 -8.75 -1.23 0.55
CA GLN A 88 -7.52 -0.68 -0.02
C GLN A 88 -6.41 -1.72 0.09
N PHE A 89 -5.69 -1.95 -1.00
CA PHE A 89 -4.59 -2.92 -1.04
C PHE A 89 -3.27 -2.23 -1.36
N ALA A 90 -2.20 -2.66 -0.71
CA ALA A 90 -0.83 -2.28 -1.05
C ALA A 90 -0.09 -3.48 -1.62
N PHE A 91 0.38 -3.39 -2.85
CA PHE A 91 1.17 -4.46 -3.45
C PHE A 91 2.68 -4.22 -3.24
N ILE A 92 3.35 -5.21 -2.66
CA ILE A 92 4.79 -5.22 -2.39
C ILE A 92 5.46 -6.17 -3.38
N GLY A 93 6.42 -5.65 -4.13
CA GLY A 93 7.09 -6.37 -5.21
C GLY A 93 8.43 -5.73 -5.60
N ASP A 94 9.03 -6.25 -6.67
CA ASP A 94 10.33 -5.76 -7.14
C ASP A 94 10.21 -4.32 -7.66
N ARG A 95 11.13 -3.45 -7.21
CA ARG A 95 11.14 -2.03 -7.56
C ARG A 95 11.14 -1.79 -9.08
N THR A 96 11.88 -2.59 -9.85
CA THR A 96 12.00 -2.37 -11.30
C THR A 96 10.68 -2.62 -12.01
N GLN A 97 9.98 -3.71 -11.66
CA GLN A 97 8.68 -4.06 -12.21
C GLN A 97 7.61 -3.03 -11.83
N LEU A 98 7.58 -2.61 -10.56
CA LEU A 98 6.62 -1.64 -10.08
C LEU A 98 6.85 -0.25 -10.66
N SER A 99 8.11 0.17 -10.81
CA SER A 99 8.47 1.45 -11.42
C SER A 99 7.97 1.51 -12.86
N TYR A 100 8.12 0.43 -13.63
CA TYR A 100 7.59 0.37 -14.99
C TYR A 100 6.06 0.51 -15.02
N SER A 101 5.35 -0.19 -14.13
CA SER A 101 3.89 -0.11 -14.05
C SER A 101 3.40 1.29 -13.64
N ALA A 102 4.08 1.96 -12.70
CA ALA A 102 3.76 3.31 -12.25
C ALA A 102 4.05 4.38 -13.32
N LEU A 103 5.15 4.23 -14.07
CA LEU A 103 5.45 5.12 -15.20
C LEU A 103 4.40 5.00 -16.32
N THR A 104 3.81 3.82 -16.48
CA THR A 104 2.78 3.56 -17.50
C THR A 104 1.37 3.94 -17.02
N ASN A 105 1.14 4.00 -15.69
CA ASN A 105 -0.16 4.28 -15.10
C ASN A 105 -0.03 5.33 -14.00
N CYS A 106 -0.49 6.56 -14.27
CA CYS A 106 -0.48 7.67 -13.31
C CYS A 106 -1.40 7.48 -12.09
N ASP A 107 -2.21 6.42 -12.07
CA ASP A 107 -3.11 6.06 -10.97
C ASP A 107 -2.40 5.27 -9.85
N LEU A 108 -1.23 4.69 -10.14
CA LEU A 108 -0.45 3.93 -9.18
C LEU A 108 0.54 4.83 -8.45
N LEU A 109 0.46 4.85 -7.12
CA LEU A 109 1.46 5.48 -6.28
C LEU A 109 2.55 4.46 -5.92
N LEU A 110 3.79 4.71 -6.34
CA LEU A 110 4.94 3.92 -5.92
C LEU A 110 5.55 4.52 -4.65
N LEU A 111 5.44 3.78 -3.54
CA LEU A 111 6.16 4.08 -2.31
C LEU A 111 7.49 3.32 -2.34
N SER A 112 8.59 4.04 -2.55
CA SER A 112 9.92 3.46 -2.60
C SER A 112 10.59 3.59 -1.23
N ASP A 113 10.30 2.65 -0.33
CA ASP A 113 11.19 2.42 0.82
C ASP A 113 12.23 1.36 0.40
N ILE A 114 13.48 1.55 0.82
CA ILE A 114 14.59 0.69 0.41
C ILE A 114 14.51 -0.67 1.14
N PHE A 115 13.88 -1.65 0.51
CA PHE A 115 13.92 -3.06 0.92
C PHE A 115 14.84 -3.89 0.01
#